data_AF-A0A953S2B5-F1
#
_entry.id   AF-A0A953S2B5-F1
#
_cell.length_a   1.000
_cell.length_b   1.000
_cell.length_c   1.000
_cell.angle_alpha   90.00
_cell.angle_beta   90.00
_cell.angle_gamma   90.00
#
_symmetry.space_group_name_H-M   'P 1'
#
loop_
_entity.id
_entity.type
_entity.pdbx_description
1 polymer ?
#
loop_
_entity_poly.entity_id
_entity_poly.type
_entity_poly.pdbx_seq_one_letter_code
_entity_poly.pdbx_strand_id
1 'polypeptide(L)'
;MNRPQQHLQKHLSDDELIGMLYGLGNIEDAESHLAGCSECDERWSAMHRALGMARSASAKTTEISARRLAVQRQQILERLEQPLPVSLGWRWVPVATAASLLAAAMFLYQRPSVPQSAPPATAAVNAESDAQLFTDVYSMEQDVEPRAAAPIRALFQEASFEKGPQ
;
A
#
# COMPACT_ATOMS: atom_id res chain seq x y z
N MET A 1 -6.61 24.18 -40.28
CA MET A 1 -5.72 23.49 -39.31
C MET A 1 -5.22 24.53 -38.32
N ASN A 2 -5.87 24.69 -37.17
CA ASN A 2 -5.44 25.69 -36.19
C ASN A 2 -5.90 25.28 -34.78
N ARG A 3 -5.07 24.54 -34.04
CA ARG A 3 -5.21 24.37 -32.58
C ARG A 3 -3.89 23.87 -31.95
N PRO A 4 -3.02 24.78 -31.45
CA PRO A 4 -2.02 24.37 -30.46
C PRO A 4 -1.91 25.36 -29.28
N GLN A 5 -3.01 25.93 -28.77
CA GLN A 5 -2.94 26.87 -27.63
C GLN A 5 -3.68 26.43 -26.36
N GLN A 6 -4.33 25.26 -26.35
CA GLN A 6 -5.03 24.79 -25.13
C GLN A 6 -4.11 24.07 -24.13
N HIS A 7 -2.86 23.76 -24.48
CA HIS A 7 -1.87 23.20 -23.54
C HIS A 7 -1.06 24.26 -22.78
N LEU A 8 -1.12 25.55 -23.17
CA LEU A 8 -0.40 26.63 -22.47
C LEU A 8 -1.10 27.11 -21.19
N GLN A 9 -2.37 26.77 -20.96
CA GLN A 9 -3.12 27.24 -19.78
C GLN A 9 -3.21 26.23 -18.64
N LYS A 10 -2.79 24.97 -18.87
CA LYS A 10 -2.83 23.96 -17.82
C LYS A 10 -1.41 23.72 -17.33
N HIS A 11 -1.12 24.16 -16.11
CA HIS A 11 0.11 23.83 -15.40
C HIS A 11 0.19 22.32 -15.16
N LEU A 12 1.42 21.80 -15.11
CA LEU A 12 1.68 20.45 -14.62
C LEU A 12 1.18 20.34 -13.17
N SER A 13 0.43 19.28 -12.91
CA SER A 13 0.06 18.85 -11.57
C SER A 13 1.30 18.42 -10.78
N ASP A 14 1.20 18.41 -9.45
CA ASP A 14 2.31 17.93 -8.61
C ASP A 14 2.65 16.45 -8.92
N ASP A 15 1.65 15.62 -9.20
CA ASP A 15 1.86 14.21 -9.55
C ASP A 15 2.61 14.04 -10.87
N GLU A 16 2.35 14.89 -11.87
CA GLU A 16 3.07 14.87 -13.15
C GLU A 16 4.53 15.32 -12.97
N LEU A 17 4.76 16.38 -12.18
CA LEU A 17 6.12 16.81 -11.81
C LEU A 17 6.84 15.70 -11.04
N ILE A 18 6.19 15.07 -10.06
CA ILE A 18 6.77 13.94 -9.32
C ILE A 18 7.06 12.77 -10.28
N GLY A 19 6.17 12.49 -11.22
CA GLY A 19 6.37 11.47 -12.25
C GLY A 19 7.67 11.72 -13.01
N MET A 20 7.86 12.93 -13.55
CA MET A 20 9.09 13.32 -14.24
C MET A 20 10.34 13.17 -13.35
N LEU A 21 10.24 13.50 -12.05
CA LEU A 21 11.35 13.34 -11.10
C LEU A 21 11.84 11.90 -10.98
N TYR A 22 10.93 10.94 -11.17
CA TYR A 22 11.23 9.51 -11.13
C TYR A 22 11.37 8.89 -12.54
N GLY A 23 11.36 9.69 -13.60
CA GLY A 23 11.43 9.20 -14.99
C GLY A 23 10.16 8.48 -15.45
N LEU A 24 9.02 8.80 -14.84
CA LEU A 24 7.70 8.30 -15.19
C LEU A 24 6.97 9.33 -16.08
N GLY A 25 6.35 8.87 -17.16
CA GLY A 25 5.55 9.71 -18.06
C GLY A 25 6.29 10.22 -19.29
N ASN A 26 5.65 11.13 -20.04
CA ASN A 26 6.18 11.71 -21.27
C ASN A 26 7.15 12.86 -20.95
N ILE A 27 8.43 12.53 -20.81
CA ILE A 27 9.48 13.49 -20.46
C ILE A 27 9.60 14.59 -21.52
N GLU A 28 9.52 14.26 -22.80
CA GLU A 28 9.67 15.20 -23.91
C GLU A 28 8.59 16.30 -23.89
N ASP A 29 7.33 15.92 -23.69
CA ASP A 29 6.21 16.86 -23.60
C ASP A 29 6.37 17.80 -22.40
N ALA A 30 6.80 17.26 -21.26
CA ALA A 30 6.95 18.02 -20.04
C ALA A 30 8.16 18.96 -20.05
N GLU A 31 9.28 18.57 -20.64
CA GLU A 31 10.44 19.45 -20.85
C GLU A 31 10.07 20.65 -21.73
N SER A 32 9.29 20.40 -22.80
CA SER A 32 8.79 21.49 -23.65
C SER A 32 7.88 22.46 -22.88
N HIS A 33 7.08 21.94 -21.93
CA HIS A 33 6.22 22.76 -21.07
C HIS A 33 7.04 23.56 -20.05
N LEU A 34 8.03 22.95 -19.40
CA LEU A 34 8.92 23.64 -18.46
C LEU A 34 9.67 24.80 -19.14
N ALA A 35 10.12 24.60 -20.39
CA ALA A 35 10.75 25.68 -21.17
C ALA A 35 9.79 26.84 -21.50
N GLY A 36 8.48 26.59 -21.52
CA GLY A 36 7.45 27.58 -21.83
C GLY A 36 6.70 28.17 -20.62
N CYS A 37 6.83 27.58 -19.43
CA CYS A 37 6.07 27.96 -18.24
C CYS A 37 6.99 28.19 -17.03
N SER A 38 7.25 29.45 -16.70
CA SER A 38 8.14 29.83 -15.59
C SER A 38 7.65 29.35 -14.22
N GLU A 39 6.33 29.29 -14.00
CA GLU A 39 5.78 28.81 -12.72
C GLU A 39 6.06 27.31 -12.51
N CYS A 40 5.90 26.50 -13.57
CA CYS A 40 6.22 25.08 -13.50
C CYS A 40 7.73 24.84 -13.36
N ASP A 41 8.57 25.65 -14.00
CA ASP A 41 10.04 25.60 -13.85
C ASP A 41 10.48 25.98 -12.42
N GLU A 42 9.87 27.01 -11.82
CA GLU A 42 10.13 27.38 -10.43
C GLU A 42 9.74 26.26 -9.46
N ARG A 43 8.54 25.69 -9.60
CA ARG A 43 8.07 24.54 -8.80
C ARG A 43 8.99 23.32 -8.96
N TRP A 44 9.38 23.02 -10.20
CA TRP A 44 10.29 21.92 -10.52
C TRP A 44 11.68 22.11 -9.87
N SER A 45 12.28 23.30 -10.03
CA SER A 45 13.58 23.62 -9.45
C SER A 45 13.55 23.60 -7.92
N ALA A 46 12.44 24.03 -7.30
CA ALA A 46 12.24 23.95 -5.86
C ALA A 46 12.21 22.49 -5.38
N MET A 47 11.52 21.61 -6.10
CA MET A 47 11.45 20.17 -5.80
C MET A 47 12.84 19.51 -5.91
N HIS A 48 13.60 19.81 -6.96
CA HIS A 48 14.98 19.35 -7.12
C HIS A 48 15.90 19.83 -5.99
N ARG A 49 15.78 21.10 -5.58
CA ARG A 49 16.54 21.64 -4.42
C ARG A 49 16.18 20.91 -3.13
N ALA A 50 14.88 20.72 -2.86
CA ALA A 50 14.41 20.00 -1.68
C ALA A 50 14.95 18.55 -1.64
N LEU A 51 14.91 17.85 -2.78
CA LEU A 51 15.46 16.51 -2.90
C LEU A 51 16.98 16.48 -2.69
N GLY A 52 17.71 17.44 -3.26
CA GLY A 52 19.15 17.58 -3.05
C GLY A 52 19.51 17.80 -1.58
N MET A 53 18.76 18.66 -0.88
CA MET A 53 18.92 18.86 0.56
C MET A 53 18.63 17.59 1.35
N ALA A 54 17.51 16.90 1.08
CA ALA A 54 17.14 15.66 1.75
C ALA A 54 18.17 14.55 1.55
N ARG A 55 18.74 14.43 0.34
CA ARG A 55 19.83 13.49 0.02
C ARG A 55 21.11 13.86 0.77
N SER A 56 21.49 15.14 0.80
CA SER A 56 22.68 15.60 1.52
C SER A 56 22.57 15.44 3.04
N ALA A 57 21.36 15.58 3.58
CA ALA A 57 21.07 15.32 4.99
C ALA A 57 21.14 13.80 5.28
N SER A 58 20.54 12.98 4.43
CA SER A 58 20.56 11.51 4.56
C SER A 58 21.95 10.90 4.36
N ALA A 59 22.78 11.50 3.51
CA ALA A 59 24.16 11.07 3.29
C ALA A 59 25.01 11.14 4.57
N LYS A 60 24.65 12.01 5.52
CA LYS A 60 25.30 12.07 6.83
C LYS A 60 24.88 10.94 7.77
N THR A 61 23.75 10.28 7.49
CA THR A 61 23.09 9.44 8.49
C THR A 61 23.68 8.04 8.58
N THR A 62 24.07 7.37 7.50
CA THR A 62 24.88 6.13 7.59
C THR A 62 25.39 5.76 6.21
N GLU A 63 26.71 5.76 6.00
CA GLU A 63 27.30 4.98 4.91
C GLU A 63 27.06 3.50 5.20
N ILE A 64 25.94 2.96 4.73
CA ILE A 64 25.72 1.51 4.77
C ILE A 64 26.72 0.91 3.79
N SER A 65 27.84 0.41 4.30
CA SER A 65 28.88 -0.19 3.47
C SER A 65 28.29 -1.24 2.52
N ALA A 66 28.73 -1.23 1.27
CA ALA A 66 28.32 -2.22 0.26
C ALA A 66 28.52 -3.66 0.77
N ARG A 67 29.52 -3.88 1.62
CA ARG A 67 29.77 -5.14 2.32
C ARG A 67 28.59 -5.58 3.20
N ARG A 68 28.01 -4.66 3.99
CA ARG A 68 26.87 -4.97 4.87
C ARG A 68 25.63 -5.34 4.05
N LEU A 69 25.37 -4.64 2.95
CA LEU A 69 24.28 -4.97 2.02
C LEU A 69 24.49 -6.32 1.35
N ALA A 70 25.72 -6.64 0.93
CA ALA A 70 26.05 -7.94 0.34
C ALA A 70 25.80 -9.10 1.33
N VAL A 71 26.21 -8.94 2.59
CA VAL A 71 25.97 -9.93 3.65
C VAL A 71 24.47 -10.09 3.92
N GLN A 72 23.72 -8.99 4.01
CA GLN A 72 22.28 -9.04 4.21
C GLN A 72 21.57 -9.73 3.03
N ARG A 73 21.99 -9.46 1.80
CA ARG A 73 21.45 -10.10 0.60
C ARG A 73 21.72 -11.60 0.60
N GLN A 74 22.93 -12.02 0.98
CA GLN A 74 23.26 -13.43 1.12
C GLN A 74 22.41 -14.11 2.19
N GLN A 75 22.22 -13.49 3.35
CA GLN A 75 21.36 -14.05 4.41
C GLN A 75 19.90 -14.20 3.97
N ILE A 76 19.38 -13.27 3.16
CA ILE A 76 18.02 -13.38 2.61
C ILE A 76 17.94 -14.55 1.62
N LEU A 77 18.92 -14.68 0.73
CA LEU A 77 18.95 -15.78 -0.24
C LEU A 77 19.08 -17.14 0.46
N GLU A 78 19.95 -17.26 1.47
CA GLU A 78 20.08 -18.47 2.28
C GLU A 78 18.77 -18.86 2.97
N ARG A 79 17.99 -17.89 3.46
CA ARG A 79 16.67 -18.16 4.07
C ARG A 79 15.63 -18.61 3.06
N LEU A 80 15.69 -18.11 1.83
CA LEU A 80 14.79 -18.51 0.75
C LEU A 80 15.13 -19.89 0.19
N GLU A 81 16.42 -20.24 0.18
CA GLU A 81 16.92 -21.54 -0.27
C GLU A 81 16.72 -22.65 0.75
N GLN A 82 16.64 -22.32 2.04
CA GLN A 82 16.27 -23.31 3.05
C GLN A 82 14.79 -23.69 2.86
N PRO A 83 14.47 -24.94 2.47
CA PRO A 83 13.11 -25.40 2.48
C PRO A 83 12.62 -25.27 3.92
N LEU A 84 11.59 -24.45 4.14
CA LEU A 84 10.98 -24.37 5.46
C LEU A 84 10.74 -25.80 5.92
N PRO A 85 11.16 -26.18 7.15
CA PRO A 85 10.76 -27.46 7.70
C PRO A 85 9.24 -27.39 7.79
N VAL A 86 8.57 -27.94 6.78
CA VAL A 86 7.15 -28.23 6.79
C VAL A 86 7.00 -29.22 7.94
N SER A 87 6.81 -28.66 9.13
CA SER A 87 6.55 -29.43 10.34
C SER A 87 5.42 -30.37 9.99
N LEU A 88 5.51 -31.62 10.43
CA LEU A 88 4.62 -32.68 10.00
C LEU A 88 3.13 -32.31 10.18
N GLY A 89 2.82 -31.38 11.11
CA GLY A 89 1.50 -30.80 11.32
C GLY A 89 0.96 -29.94 10.18
N TRP A 90 1.81 -29.26 9.39
CA TRP A 90 1.34 -28.37 8.32
C TRP A 90 0.74 -29.14 7.13
N ARG A 91 1.18 -30.39 6.94
CA ARG A 91 0.62 -31.31 5.93
C ARG A 91 -0.82 -31.74 6.24
N TRP A 92 -1.22 -31.71 7.51
CA TRP A 92 -2.56 -32.10 7.93
C TRP A 92 -3.53 -30.93 8.02
N VAL A 93 -3.04 -29.68 7.96
CA VAL A 93 -3.89 -28.49 7.94
C VAL A 93 -5.01 -28.57 6.88
N PRO A 94 -4.73 -28.90 5.59
CA PRO A 94 -5.79 -28.97 4.59
C PRO A 94 -6.83 -30.08 4.89
N VAL A 95 -6.37 -31.22 5.43
CA VAL A 95 -7.24 -32.35 5.81
C VAL A 95 -8.12 -31.96 7.00
N ALA A 96 -7.53 -31.31 8.01
CA ALA A 96 -8.24 -30.85 9.19
C ALA A 96 -9.29 -29.78 8.83
N THR A 97 -8.96 -28.84 7.94
CA THR A 97 -9.93 -27.84 7.46
C THR A 97 -11.08 -28.46 6.67
N ALA A 98 -10.79 -29.45 5.81
CA ALA A 98 -11.85 -30.14 5.07
C ALA A 98 -12.77 -30.92 6.02
N ALA A 99 -12.19 -31.61 7.01
CA ALA A 99 -12.95 -32.35 8.02
C ALA A 99 -13.80 -31.41 8.90
N SER A 100 -13.28 -30.25 9.30
CA SER A 100 -14.02 -29.29 10.12
C SER A 100 -15.19 -28.67 9.35
N LEU A 101 -15.01 -28.34 8.07
CA LEU A 101 -16.10 -27.84 7.23
C LEU A 101 -17.21 -28.88 7.04
N LEU A 102 -16.83 -30.15 6.85
CA LEU A 102 -17.78 -31.24 6.66
C LEU A 102 -18.56 -31.53 7.97
N ALA A 103 -17.88 -31.49 9.12
CA ALA A 103 -18.51 -31.59 10.43
C ALA A 103 -19.47 -30.42 10.70
N ALA A 104 -19.07 -29.19 10.38
CA ALA A 104 -19.93 -28.02 10.53
C ALA A 104 -21.19 -28.11 9.63
N ALA A 105 -21.02 -28.52 8.37
CA ALA A 105 -22.13 -28.73 7.45
C ALA A 105 -23.11 -29.80 7.97
N MET A 106 -22.58 -30.91 8.49
CA MET A 106 -23.39 -31.99 9.05
C MET A 106 -24.14 -31.55 10.32
N PHE A 107 -23.52 -30.74 11.17
CA PHE A 107 -24.14 -30.18 12.38
C PHE A 107 -25.26 -29.17 12.05
N LEU A 108 -25.08 -28.38 11.00
CA LEU A 108 -26.13 -27.48 10.49
C LEU A 108 -27.29 -28.26 9.87
N TYR A 109 -27.01 -29.38 9.20
CA TYR A 109 -28.03 -30.23 8.58
C TYR A 109 -28.87 -31.03 9.58
N GLN A 110 -28.31 -31.36 10.74
CA GLN A 110 -29.00 -32.12 11.80
C GLN A 110 -29.85 -31.26 12.73
N ARG A 111 -29.81 -29.92 12.62
CA ARG A 111 -30.79 -29.09 13.33
C ARG A 111 -32.17 -29.38 12.73
N PRO A 112 -33.15 -29.90 13.51
CA PRO A 112 -34.51 -30.03 13.02
C PRO A 112 -34.98 -28.64 12.62
N SER A 113 -35.23 -28.47 11.32
CA SER A 113 -35.79 -27.26 10.75
C SER A 113 -37.12 -26.98 11.46
N VAL A 114 -37.13 -25.95 12.31
CA VAL A 114 -38.37 -25.31 12.73
C VAL A 114 -39.06 -24.86 11.45
N PRO A 115 -40.34 -25.22 11.20
CA PRO A 115 -41.02 -24.84 9.97
C PRO A 115 -41.22 -23.33 9.96
N GLN A 116 -40.26 -22.63 9.35
CA GLN A 116 -40.36 -21.21 9.11
C GLN A 116 -41.34 -21.02 7.96
N SER A 117 -42.52 -20.54 8.30
CA SER A 117 -43.55 -20.12 7.35
C SER A 117 -42.91 -19.16 6.34
N ALA A 118 -42.96 -19.52 5.06
CA ALA A 118 -42.59 -18.62 3.97
C ALA A 118 -43.44 -17.34 4.05
N PRO A 119 -42.84 -16.18 3.74
CA PRO A 119 -43.19 -15.55 2.46
C PRO A 119 -41.95 -15.01 1.70
N PRO A 120 -42.10 -14.54 0.46
CA PRO A 120 -41.12 -14.73 -0.61
C PRO A 120 -40.02 -13.66 -0.62
N ALA A 121 -38.80 -14.06 -0.98
CA ALA A 121 -37.88 -13.31 -1.86
C ALA A 121 -36.46 -13.87 -1.69
N THR A 122 -35.99 -14.61 -2.68
CA THR A 122 -34.57 -14.92 -2.89
C THR A 122 -33.71 -13.66 -3.10
N ALA A 123 -34.31 -12.47 -3.17
CA ALA A 123 -33.60 -11.18 -3.19
C ALA A 123 -33.17 -10.68 -1.80
N ALA A 124 -33.86 -11.06 -0.71
CA ALA A 124 -33.56 -10.54 0.63
C ALA A 124 -32.30 -11.19 1.24
N VAL A 125 -32.08 -12.49 1.01
CA VAL A 125 -30.90 -13.20 1.51
C VAL A 125 -29.61 -12.71 0.82
N ASN A 126 -29.68 -12.37 -0.48
CA ASN A 126 -28.55 -11.76 -1.18
C ASN A 126 -28.34 -10.30 -0.75
N ALA A 127 -29.40 -9.54 -0.47
CA ALA A 127 -29.28 -8.17 0.03
C ALA A 127 -28.66 -8.10 1.43
N GLU A 128 -28.95 -9.07 2.31
CA GLU A 128 -28.30 -9.19 3.62
C GLU A 128 -26.83 -9.65 3.51
N SER A 129 -26.52 -10.54 2.55
CA SER A 129 -25.15 -10.96 2.25
C SER A 129 -24.31 -9.81 1.68
N ASP A 130 -24.86 -9.02 0.76
CA ASP A 130 -24.18 -7.86 0.19
C ASP A 130 -23.99 -6.78 1.25
N ALA A 131 -24.99 -6.52 2.11
CA ALA A 131 -24.85 -5.58 3.21
C ALA A 131 -23.75 -5.99 4.21
N GLN A 132 -23.61 -7.29 4.49
CA GLN A 132 -22.51 -7.81 5.30
C GLN A 132 -21.17 -7.67 4.59
N LEU A 133 -21.09 -7.98 3.29
CA LEU A 133 -19.86 -7.82 2.50
C LEU A 133 -19.42 -6.35 2.44
N PHE A 134 -20.34 -5.41 2.24
CA PHE A 134 -20.04 -3.97 2.25
C PHE A 134 -19.59 -3.51 3.63
N THR A 135 -20.18 -4.03 4.70
CA THR A 135 -19.74 -3.72 6.08
C THR A 135 -18.32 -4.25 6.33
N ASP A 136 -18.01 -5.45 5.84
CA ASP A 136 -16.68 -6.07 5.99
C ASP A 136 -15.62 -5.28 5.20
N VAL A 137 -15.92 -4.94 3.94
CA VAL A 137 -15.03 -4.11 3.09
C VAL A 137 -14.82 -2.73 3.71
N TYR A 138 -15.86 -2.09 4.25
CA TYR A 138 -15.74 -0.78 4.90
C TYR A 138 -14.93 -0.85 6.21
N SER A 139 -15.02 -1.97 6.93
CA SER A 139 -14.19 -2.19 8.14
C SER A 139 -12.71 -2.37 7.79
N MET A 140 -12.40 -3.07 6.69
CA MET A 140 -11.03 -3.23 6.19
C MET A 140 -10.45 -1.92 5.64
N GLU A 141 -11.27 -1.07 5.00
CA GLU A 141 -10.84 0.26 4.59
C GLU A 141 -10.60 1.20 5.78
N GLN A 142 -11.27 1.03 6.91
CA GLN A 142 -11.03 1.89 8.09
C GLN A 142 -9.71 1.56 8.81
N ASP A 143 -9.19 0.34 8.66
CA ASP A 143 -7.85 -0.06 9.09
C ASP A 143 -6.78 0.32 8.02
N VAL A 144 -6.81 1.57 7.54
CA VAL A 144 -5.86 2.11 6.53
C VAL A 144 -4.41 1.98 6.98
N GLU A 145 -4.17 1.90 8.29
CA GLU A 145 -2.82 1.77 8.79
C GLU A 145 -2.46 0.31 9.09
N PRO A 146 -1.66 -0.34 8.22
CA PRO A 146 -1.20 -1.68 8.49
C PRO A 146 -0.42 -1.66 9.81
N ARG A 147 -0.64 -2.65 10.68
CA ARG A 147 0.13 -2.83 11.94
C ARG A 147 1.65 -2.75 11.74
N ALA A 148 2.13 -3.07 10.54
CA ALA A 148 3.53 -2.93 10.14
C ALA A 148 4.04 -1.48 10.06
N ALA A 149 3.17 -0.47 10.07
CA ALA A 149 3.53 0.95 10.10
C ALA A 149 3.77 1.49 11.53
N ALA A 150 3.40 0.73 12.57
CA ALA A 150 3.63 1.11 13.96
C ALA A 150 5.10 1.45 14.30
N PRO A 151 6.12 0.70 13.81
CA PRO A 151 7.53 1.05 14.03
C PRO A 151 7.94 2.35 13.33
N ILE A 152 7.32 2.66 12.19
CA ILE A 152 7.63 3.86 11.41
C ILE A 152 7.11 5.10 12.15
N ARG A 153 5.92 5.04 12.76
CA ARG A 153 5.39 6.13 13.60
C ARG A 153 6.29 6.50 14.78
N ALA A 154 6.91 5.50 15.40
CA ALA A 154 7.81 5.72 16.54
C ALA A 154 8.97 6.66 16.18
N LEU A 155 9.49 6.57 14.94
CA LEU A 155 10.57 7.43 14.45
C LEU A 155 10.18 8.91 14.33
N PHE A 156 8.89 9.22 14.15
CA PHE A 156 8.40 10.58 13.95
C PHE A 156 7.86 11.23 15.23
N GLN A 157 7.47 10.45 16.25
CA GLN A 157 6.99 11.00 17.53
C GLN A 157 8.13 11.51 18.43
N GLU A 158 9.34 10.94 18.33
CA GLU A 158 10.50 11.40 19.11
C GLU A 158 11.06 12.77 18.67
N ALA A 159 10.68 13.27 17.48
CA ALA A 159 11.16 14.55 16.97
C ALA A 159 10.38 15.78 17.50
N SER A 160 9.23 15.57 18.13
CA SER A 160 8.41 16.62 18.73
C SER A 160 8.52 16.56 20.24
N PHE A 161 9.44 17.32 20.84
CA PHE A 161 9.38 17.98 22.16
C PHE A 161 10.78 18.25 22.70
N GLU A 162 11.48 19.22 22.12
CA GLU A 162 12.47 19.99 22.87
C GLU A 162 12.15 21.48 22.68
N LYS A 163 11.00 21.89 23.24
CA LYS A 163 10.67 23.30 23.46
C LYS A 163 11.46 23.75 24.69
N GLY A 164 12.61 24.36 24.45
CA GLY A 164 13.53 24.83 25.49
C GLY A 164 12.87 25.78 26.50
N PRO A 165 13.32 25.77 27.77
CA PRO A 165 12.85 26.71 28.78
C PRO A 165 13.40 28.11 28.49
N GLN A 166 12.56 29.11 28.75
CA GLN A 166 12.87 30.54 28.68
C GLN A 166 13.93 30.95 29.71
#